data_AF-A0A1Z4LX24-F1
#
_entry.id   AF-A0A1Z4LX24-F1
#
_cell.length_a   1.000
_cell.length_b   1.000
_cell.length_c   1.000
_cell.angle_alpha   90.00
_cell.angle_beta   90.00
_cell.angle_gamma   90.00
#
_symmetry.space_group_name_H-M   'P 1'
#
loop_
_entity.id
_entity.type
_entity.pdbx_description
1 polymer ?
#
loop_
_entity_poly.entity_id
_entity_poly.type
_entity_poly.pdbx_seq_one_letter_code
_entity_poly.pdbx_strand_id
1 'polypeptide(L)'
;MMVGTEEAAKLLRICIQRVRQLIYEGRIKGAKKVGRFWKIPLYGTKPKVKKGSRGPKANWTSRVRTETIIHVNQQRIRTNRTQGKNQPVIRVQRGSKVRHYHEIEIEGRCKVVYQKKPLSCGACAWLKVEPHIKVRPCSTSNKSKVPSTA
;
A
#
# COMPACT_ATOMS: atom_id res chain seq x y z
N MET A 1 12.54 -22.74 -9.36
CA MET A 1 12.74 -23.07 -7.93
C MET A 1 11.50 -23.81 -7.42
N MET A 2 11.71 -24.89 -6.64
CA MET A 2 10.65 -25.69 -6.01
C MET A 2 10.75 -25.50 -4.50
N VAL A 3 9.62 -25.38 -3.83
CA VAL A 3 9.55 -25.17 -2.37
C VAL A 3 8.69 -26.23 -1.69
N GLY A 4 8.94 -26.44 -0.40
CA GLY A 4 8.11 -27.28 0.45
C GLY A 4 6.80 -26.58 0.88
N THR A 5 5.93 -27.31 1.58
CA THR A 5 4.66 -26.75 2.11
C THR A 5 4.87 -25.65 3.15
N GLU A 6 5.94 -25.73 3.94
CA GLU A 6 6.23 -24.74 4.97
C GLU A 6 6.69 -23.42 4.35
N GLU A 7 7.64 -23.48 3.42
CA GLU A 7 8.09 -22.32 2.65
C GLU A 7 6.95 -21.69 1.84
N ALA A 8 6.12 -22.52 1.19
CA ALA A 8 4.94 -22.05 0.49
C ALA A 8 3.94 -21.34 1.43
N ALA A 9 3.76 -21.85 2.66
CA ALA A 9 2.91 -21.23 3.67
C ALA A 9 3.43 -19.84 4.08
N LYS A 10 4.75 -19.71 4.29
CA LYS A 10 5.41 -18.41 4.58
C LYS A 10 5.21 -17.41 3.43
N LEU A 11 5.42 -17.85 2.19
CA LEU A 11 5.28 -17.00 0.99
C LEU A 11 3.82 -16.55 0.75
N LEU A 12 2.85 -17.43 1.03
CA LEU A 12 1.42 -17.15 0.85
C LEU A 12 0.76 -16.55 2.10
N ARG A 13 1.47 -16.43 3.23
CA ARG A 13 0.95 -15.96 4.53
C ARG A 13 -0.34 -16.67 4.96
N ILE A 14 -0.36 -18.00 4.84
CA ILE A 14 -1.47 -18.87 5.26
C ILE A 14 -0.92 -20.02 6.09
N CYS A 15 -1.77 -20.70 6.85
CA CYS A 15 -1.35 -21.87 7.61
C CYS A 15 -0.97 -23.04 6.68
N ILE A 16 -0.05 -23.90 7.15
CA ILE A 16 0.44 -25.07 6.41
C ILE A 16 -0.71 -26.02 6.05
N GLN A 17 -1.69 -26.19 6.95
CA GLN A 17 -2.89 -26.99 6.70
C GLN A 17 -3.69 -26.46 5.52
N ARG A 18 -3.86 -25.14 5.39
CA ARG A 18 -4.55 -24.54 4.26
C ARG A 18 -3.78 -24.73 2.96
N VAL A 19 -2.44 -24.66 2.98
CA VAL A 19 -1.62 -25.01 1.81
C VAL A 19 -1.88 -26.46 1.39
N ARG A 20 -1.84 -27.41 2.32
CA ARG A 20 -2.13 -28.82 2.02
C ARG A 20 -3.52 -28.99 1.42
N GLN A 21 -4.54 -28.35 1.99
CA GLN A 21 -5.90 -28.37 1.47
C GLN A 21 -5.96 -27.83 0.03
N LEU A 22 -5.28 -26.72 -0.29
CA LEU A 22 -5.22 -26.17 -1.64
C LEU A 22 -4.50 -27.10 -2.64
N ILE A 23 -3.54 -27.90 -2.17
CA ILE A 23 -2.90 -28.92 -2.99
C ILE A 23 -3.89 -30.06 -3.28
N TYR A 24 -4.58 -30.57 -2.25
CA TYR A 24 -5.60 -31.61 -2.41
C TYR A 24 -6.75 -31.16 -3.33
N GLU A 25 -7.17 -29.90 -3.23
CA GLU A 25 -8.16 -29.28 -4.13
C GLU A 25 -7.61 -29.08 -5.57
N GLY A 26 -6.34 -29.38 -5.85
CA GLY A 26 -5.72 -29.19 -7.18
C GLY A 26 -5.54 -27.72 -7.58
N ARG A 27 -5.57 -26.80 -6.60
CA ARG A 27 -5.57 -25.35 -6.84
C ARG A 27 -4.19 -24.75 -6.92
N ILE A 28 -3.18 -25.35 -6.31
CA ILE A 28 -1.78 -24.91 -6.46
C ILE A 28 -1.21 -25.48 -7.75
N LYS A 29 -0.90 -24.61 -8.72
CA LYS A 29 -0.46 -25.02 -10.06
C LYS A 29 0.88 -25.75 -9.98
N GLY A 30 0.92 -26.98 -10.52
CA GLY A 30 2.15 -27.77 -10.66
C GLY A 30 2.69 -28.38 -9.36
N ALA A 31 1.91 -28.35 -8.27
CA ALA A 31 2.29 -29.07 -7.04
C ALA A 31 2.30 -30.58 -7.30
N LYS A 32 3.39 -31.25 -6.90
CA LYS A 32 3.55 -32.70 -7.06
C LYS A 32 4.06 -33.33 -5.76
N LYS A 33 3.61 -34.55 -5.48
CA LYS A 33 4.06 -35.33 -4.33
C LYS A 33 5.32 -36.09 -4.73
N VAL A 34 6.40 -35.92 -3.97
CA VAL A 34 7.67 -36.65 -4.16
C VAL A 34 8.02 -37.30 -2.83
N GLY A 35 7.81 -38.63 -2.75
CA GLY A 35 7.89 -39.37 -1.50
C GLY A 35 6.89 -38.83 -0.47
N ARG A 36 7.40 -38.45 0.72
CA ARG A 36 6.60 -37.89 1.82
C ARG A 36 6.30 -36.39 1.66
N PHE A 37 7.01 -35.69 0.77
CA PHE A 37 6.96 -34.21 0.69
C PHE A 37 6.25 -33.72 -0.57
N TRP A 38 5.61 -32.57 -0.46
CA TRP A 38 5.06 -31.85 -1.60
C TRP A 38 6.11 -30.89 -2.15
N LYS A 39 6.37 -30.95 -3.46
CA LYS A 39 7.17 -29.97 -4.20
C LYS A 39 6.24 -29.01 -4.93
N ILE A 40 6.35 -27.72 -4.62
CA ILE A 40 5.49 -26.67 -5.15
C ILE A 40 6.35 -25.72 -6.01
N PRO A 41 6.05 -25.54 -7.31
CA PRO A 41 6.81 -24.64 -8.15
C PRO A 41 6.48 -23.18 -7.84
N LEU A 42 7.52 -22.35 -7.80
CA LEU A 42 7.38 -20.90 -7.74
C LEU A 42 7.31 -20.31 -9.15
N TYR A 43 6.41 -19.35 -9.33
CA TYR A 43 6.33 -18.54 -10.54
C TYR A 43 6.74 -17.11 -10.18
N GLY A 44 8.02 -16.79 -10.36
CA GLY A 44 8.63 -15.60 -9.77
C GLY A 44 8.89 -15.83 -8.27
N THR A 45 8.27 -15.01 -7.41
CA THR A 45 8.52 -15.01 -5.96
C THR A 45 7.55 -15.86 -5.14
N LYS A 46 6.49 -16.41 -5.74
CA LYS A 46 5.44 -17.13 -5.00
C LYS A 46 4.73 -18.23 -5.82
N PRO A 47 4.08 -19.21 -5.17
CA PRO A 47 3.22 -20.19 -5.84
C PRO A 47 1.99 -19.53 -6.48
N LYS A 48 1.51 -20.10 -7.60
CA LYS A 48 0.24 -19.68 -8.24
C LYS A 48 -0.92 -20.54 -7.74
N VAL A 49 -1.91 -19.89 -7.12
CA VAL A 49 -3.13 -20.53 -6.60
C VAL A 49 -4.33 -20.16 -7.48
N LYS A 50 -5.07 -21.16 -7.97
CA LYS A 50 -6.34 -20.97 -8.69
C LYS A 50 -7.43 -20.50 -7.72
N LYS A 51 -8.30 -19.60 -8.20
CA LYS A 51 -9.48 -19.15 -7.44
C LYS A 51 -10.46 -20.31 -7.30
N GLY A 52 -11.12 -20.41 -6.14
CA GLY A 52 -12.22 -21.34 -5.93
C GLY A 52 -13.49 -20.80 -6.61
N SER A 53 -14.42 -21.70 -6.93
CA SER A 53 -15.68 -21.32 -7.59
C SER A 53 -16.71 -20.74 -6.63
N ARG A 54 -16.67 -21.11 -5.34
CA ARG A 54 -17.63 -20.68 -4.31
C ARG A 54 -16.93 -19.91 -3.19
N GLY A 55 -17.68 -19.04 -2.53
CA GLY A 55 -17.24 -18.29 -1.35
C GLY A 55 -16.39 -17.05 -1.66
N PRO A 56 -15.96 -16.34 -0.60
CA PRO A 56 -15.21 -15.10 -0.73
C PRO A 56 -13.85 -15.32 -1.41
N LYS A 57 -13.45 -14.34 -2.24
CA LYS A 57 -12.17 -14.38 -2.95
C LYS A 57 -11.02 -14.37 -1.94
N ALA A 58 -10.09 -15.30 -2.10
CA ALA A 58 -8.89 -15.37 -1.28
C ALA A 58 -8.07 -14.06 -1.33
N ASN A 59 -7.78 -13.48 -0.17
CA ASN A 59 -6.97 -12.27 0.02
C ASN A 59 -5.52 -12.60 0.45
N TRP A 60 -5.08 -13.86 0.31
CA TRP A 60 -3.78 -14.35 0.76
C TRP A 60 -2.58 -13.80 -0.03
N THR A 61 -2.83 -13.06 -1.10
CA THR A 61 -1.79 -12.18 -1.61
C THR A 61 -1.64 -11.04 -0.62
N SER A 62 -0.54 -11.05 0.15
CA SER A 62 -0.12 -9.90 0.95
C SER A 62 -0.45 -8.65 0.17
N ARG A 63 -1.31 -7.77 0.72
CA ARG A 63 -1.54 -6.45 0.12
C ARG A 63 -0.17 -5.90 -0.21
N VAL A 64 0.17 -5.83 -1.49
CA VAL A 64 1.34 -5.08 -1.92
C VAL A 64 1.03 -3.70 -1.41
N ARG A 65 1.80 -3.24 -0.42
CA ARG A 65 1.61 -1.89 0.07
C ARG A 65 1.87 -1.03 -1.17
N THR A 66 0.84 -0.34 -1.62
CA THR A 66 0.91 0.56 -2.76
C THR A 66 1.80 1.74 -2.37
N GLU A 67 2.58 2.22 -3.32
CA GLU A 67 3.35 3.46 -3.18
C GLU A 67 2.40 4.60 -2.78
N THR A 68 2.90 5.52 -1.96
CA THR A 68 2.14 6.71 -1.57
C THR A 68 2.54 7.86 -2.47
N ILE A 69 1.55 8.48 -3.11
CA ILE A 69 1.72 9.63 -4.01
C ILE A 69 1.22 10.86 -3.26
N ILE A 70 2.06 11.88 -3.18
CA ILE A 70 1.75 13.12 -2.47
C ILE A 70 1.96 14.27 -3.43
N HIS A 71 0.96 15.15 -3.57
CA HIS A 71 1.11 16.37 -4.34
C HIS A 71 0.28 17.50 -3.76
N VAL A 72 0.60 18.71 -4.20
CA VAL A 72 -0.11 19.92 -3.81
C VAL A 72 -1.28 20.15 -4.77
N ASN A 73 -2.48 20.33 -4.23
CA ASN A 73 -3.66 20.61 -5.04
C ASN A 73 -3.74 22.12 -5.37
N GLN A 74 -3.32 22.46 -6.58
CA GLN A 74 -3.33 23.85 -7.08
C GLN A 74 -4.73 24.46 -7.12
N GLN A 75 -5.78 23.68 -7.41
CA GLN A 75 -7.16 24.18 -7.45
C GLN A 75 -7.58 24.67 -6.07
N ARG A 76 -7.27 23.91 -5.00
CA ARG A 76 -7.56 24.32 -3.62
C ARG A 76 -6.79 25.56 -3.20
N ILE A 77 -5.53 25.70 -3.61
CA ILE A 77 -4.75 26.93 -3.37
C ILE A 77 -5.44 28.13 -4.01
N ARG A 78 -5.85 28.01 -5.28
CA ARG A 78 -6.53 29.09 -6.00
C ARG A 78 -7.84 29.47 -5.30
N THR A 79 -8.65 28.48 -4.92
CA THR A 79 -9.91 28.72 -4.19
C THR A 79 -9.68 29.37 -2.84
N ASN A 80 -8.70 28.90 -2.07
CA ASN A 80 -8.34 29.50 -0.78
C ASN A 80 -7.96 30.97 -0.93
N ARG A 81 -7.16 31.31 -1.95
CA ARG A 81 -6.74 32.68 -2.24
C ARG A 81 -7.90 33.58 -2.67
N THR A 82 -8.77 33.10 -3.57
CA THR A 82 -9.85 33.91 -4.15
C THR A 82 -11.06 34.05 -3.23
N GLN A 83 -11.38 33.00 -2.47
CA GLN A 83 -12.59 32.95 -1.63
C GLN A 83 -12.28 33.08 -0.13
N GLY A 84 -11.03 33.36 0.25
CA GLY A 84 -10.60 33.44 1.65
C GLY A 84 -10.77 32.13 2.44
N LYS A 85 -10.90 30.99 1.75
CA LYS A 85 -11.07 29.68 2.40
C LYS A 85 -9.75 29.17 2.94
N ASN A 86 -9.79 28.31 3.97
CA ASN A 86 -8.62 27.63 4.51
C ASN A 86 -8.76 26.10 4.36
N GLN A 87 -8.85 25.61 3.13
CA GLN A 87 -8.94 24.16 2.87
C GLN A 87 -7.55 23.50 2.86
N PRO A 88 -7.43 22.24 3.30
CA PRO A 88 -6.17 21.50 3.23
C PRO A 88 -5.75 21.25 1.78
N VAL A 89 -4.51 21.63 1.42
CA VAL A 89 -4.03 21.63 0.04
C VAL A 89 -3.16 20.42 -0.31
N ILE A 90 -2.58 19.75 0.68
CA ILE A 90 -1.69 18.60 0.47
C ILE A 90 -2.55 17.36 0.27
N ARG A 91 -2.50 16.75 -0.92
CA ARG A 91 -3.22 15.50 -1.23
C ARG A 91 -2.27 14.32 -1.06
N VAL A 92 -2.64 13.38 -0.19
CA VAL A 92 -1.93 12.11 0.05
C VAL A 92 -2.78 10.96 -0.45
N GLN A 93 -2.30 10.24 -1.46
CA GLN A 93 -2.96 9.08 -2.03
C GLN A 93 -2.17 7.81 -1.74
N ARG A 94 -2.81 6.85 -1.06
CA ARG A 94 -2.27 5.51 -0.78
C ARG A 94 -3.18 4.46 -1.43
N GLY A 95 -2.78 4.02 -2.62
CA GLY A 95 -3.61 3.15 -3.45
C GLY A 95 -4.90 3.85 -3.86
N SER A 96 -6.05 3.31 -3.43
CA SER A 96 -7.37 3.92 -3.67
C SER A 96 -7.78 4.95 -2.61
N LYS A 97 -7.10 5.01 -1.46
CA LYS A 97 -7.45 5.93 -0.37
C LYS A 97 -6.77 7.27 -0.58
N VAL A 98 -7.55 8.35 -0.57
CA VAL A 98 -7.07 9.72 -0.73
C VAL A 98 -7.46 10.53 0.51
N ARG A 99 -6.52 11.32 1.04
CA ARG A 99 -6.74 12.23 2.16
C ARG A 99 -6.08 13.58 1.88
N HIS A 100 -6.58 14.62 2.55
CA HIS A 100 -6.07 15.97 2.41
C HIS A 100 -5.62 16.51 3.77
N TYR A 101 -4.48 17.20 3.77
CA TYR A 101 -3.85 17.75 4.97
C TYR A 101 -3.36 19.18 4.75
N HIS A 102 -3.23 19.93 5.84
CA HIS A 102 -2.55 21.23 5.85
C HIS A 102 -1.04 21.04 5.89
N GLU A 103 -0.60 20.06 6.68
CA GLU A 103 0.80 19.74 6.91
C GLU A 103 0.95 18.24 7.13
N ILE A 104 2.06 17.68 6.65
CA ILE A 104 2.40 16.28 6.81
C ILE A 104 3.89 16.14 7.12
N GLU A 105 4.22 15.10 7.86
CA GLU A 105 5.59 14.69 8.12
C GLU A 105 5.84 13.32 7.49
N ILE A 106 7.01 13.14 6.87
CA ILE A 106 7.40 11.92 6.16
C ILE A 106 8.71 11.41 6.75
N GLU A 107 8.68 10.25 7.39
CA GLU A 107 9.85 9.66 8.03
C GLU A 107 10.52 8.63 7.13
N GLY A 108 11.46 9.09 6.29
CA GLY A 108 12.36 8.22 5.54
C GLY A 108 12.43 8.54 4.05
N ARG A 109 12.72 7.52 3.23
CA ARG A 109 13.06 7.72 1.82
C ARG A 109 11.85 8.13 0.99
N CYS A 110 12.02 9.23 0.26
CA CYS A 110 11.06 9.74 -0.71
C CYS A 110 11.79 10.22 -1.97
N LYS A 111 11.06 10.33 -3.08
CA LYS A 111 11.57 10.83 -4.36
C LYS A 111 10.61 11.88 -4.91
N VAL A 112 11.13 13.01 -5.35
CA VAL A 112 10.36 13.98 -6.13
C VAL A 112 10.39 13.54 -7.59
N VAL A 113 9.22 13.48 -8.22
CA VAL A 113 9.06 13.03 -9.61
C VAL A 113 8.33 14.10 -10.40
N TYR A 114 8.89 14.46 -11.55
CA TYR A 114 8.23 15.29 -12.56
C TYR A 114 7.98 14.45 -13.82
N GLN A 115 6.78 14.55 -14.39
CA GLN A 115 6.41 13.89 -15.63
C GLN A 115 5.53 14.82 -16.48
N LYS A 116 5.83 14.91 -17.79
CA LYS A 116 5.03 15.69 -18.75
C LYS A 116 3.58 15.18 -18.86
N LYS A 117 3.38 13.86 -18.72
CA LYS A 117 2.06 13.23 -18.65
C LYS A 117 1.53 13.35 -17.21
N PRO A 118 0.41 14.06 -16.99
CA PRO A 118 -0.11 14.27 -15.64
C PRO A 118 -0.71 12.98 -15.06
N LEU A 119 -0.78 12.95 -13.72
CA LEU A 119 -1.61 11.98 -12.99
C LEU A 119 -3.11 12.17 -13.34
N SER A 120 -3.95 11.22 -12.97
CA SER A 120 -5.41 11.31 -13.16
C SER A 120 -6.04 12.56 -12.52
N CYS A 121 -5.34 13.18 -11.57
CA CYS A 121 -5.75 14.43 -10.91
C CYS A 121 -5.16 15.70 -11.55
N GLY A 122 -4.43 15.60 -12.67
CA GLY A 122 -3.83 16.75 -13.37
C GLY A 122 -2.44 17.18 -12.89
N ALA A 123 -1.90 16.58 -11.83
CA ALA A 123 -0.59 16.94 -11.30
C ALA A 123 0.56 16.39 -12.16
N CYS A 124 1.52 17.24 -12.54
CA CYS A 124 2.73 16.87 -13.28
C CYS A 124 3.97 16.67 -12.40
N ALA A 125 3.93 17.16 -11.15
CA ALA A 125 4.97 16.97 -10.15
C ALA A 125 4.36 16.40 -8.86
N TRP A 126 5.00 15.38 -8.30
CA TRP A 126 4.57 14.75 -7.05
C TRP A 126 5.75 14.12 -6.31
N LEU A 127 5.56 13.94 -5.01
CA LEU A 127 6.43 13.15 -4.17
C LEU A 127 5.94 11.69 -4.16
N LYS A 128 6.86 10.76 -4.39
CA LYS A 128 6.67 9.32 -4.32
C LYS A 128 7.36 8.79 -3.08
N VAL A 129 6.59 8.10 -2.24
CA VAL A 129 7.04 7.58 -0.94
C VAL A 129 6.91 6.06 -0.93
N GLU A 130 7.94 5.40 -0.39
CA GLU A 130 7.97 3.94 -0.35
C GLU A 130 6.87 3.37 0.56
N PRO A 131 6.35 2.16 0.26
CA PRO A 131 5.11 1.71 0.88
C PRO A 131 5.17 1.42 2.39
N HIS A 132 6.38 1.23 2.93
CA HIS A 132 6.63 0.94 4.33
C HIS A 132 6.86 2.19 5.19
N ILE A 133 7.08 3.34 4.56
CA ILE A 133 7.32 4.62 5.21
C ILE A 133 6.03 5.15 5.85
N LYS A 134 6.18 5.78 7.02
CA LYS A 134 5.09 6.40 7.76
C LYS A 134 4.90 7.85 7.28
N VAL A 135 3.66 8.20 6.99
CA VAL A 135 3.24 9.58 6.70
C VAL A 135 2.22 9.96 7.76
N ARG A 136 2.55 10.97 8.58
CA ARG A 136 1.68 11.43 9.67
C ARG A 136 1.16 12.84 9.35
N PRO A 137 -0.09 13.17 9.71
CA PRO A 137 -0.48 14.56 9.81
C PRO A 137 0.35 15.22 10.91
N CYS A 138 0.86 16.43 10.67
CA CYS A 138 1.40 17.23 11.76
C CYS A 138 0.20 17.65 12.64
N SER A 139 0.09 17.07 13.83
CA SER A 139 -0.87 17.56 14.83
C SER A 139 -0.33 18.88 15.32
N THR A 140 -1.02 19.99 15.06
CA THR A 140 -0.68 21.32 15.58
C THR A 140 -0.40 21.23 17.07
N SER A 141 0.87 21.27 17.46
CA SER A 141 1.29 21.33 18.85
C SER A 141 0.94 22.72 19.39
N ASN A 142 0.04 22.74 20.37
CA ASN A 142 -0.19 23.74 21.41
C ASN A 142 0.41 25.14 21.17
N LYS A 143 -0.47 26.13 20.93
CA LYS A 143 -0.15 27.52 21.28
C LYS A 143 0.16 27.56 22.78
N SER A 144 1.42 27.78 23.13
CA SER A 144 1.84 28.13 24.48
C SER A 144 1.00 29.30 24.99
N LYS A 145 0.20 29.07 26.04
CA LYS A 145 -0.37 30.14 26.87
C LYS A 145 0.81 30.90 27.46
N VAL A 146 1.06 32.12 26.98
CA VAL A 146 1.90 33.09 27.70
C VAL A 146 1.04 33.58 28.87
N PRO A 147 1.43 33.41 30.14
CA PRO A 147 0.69 34.02 31.25
C PRO A 147 0.86 35.54 31.17
N SER A 148 -0.24 36.27 31.19
CA SER A 148 -0.23 37.72 31.35
C SER A 148 0.30 38.05 32.73
N THR A 149 1.47 38.67 32.80
CA THR A 149 1.99 39.29 34.02
C THR A 149 1.04 40.41 34.44
N ALA A 150 0.56 40.34 35.68
CA ALA A 150 -0.09 41.45 36.38
C ALA A 150 0.95 42.19 37.22
#